data_AF-A0A8J6YQ44-F1
#
_entry.id   AF-A0A8J6YQ44-F1
#
_cell.length_a   1.000
_cell.length_b   1.000
_cell.length_c   1.000
_cell.angle_alpha   90.00
_cell.angle_beta   90.00
_cell.angle_gamma   90.00
#
_symmetry.space_group_name_H-M   'P 1'
#
loop_
_entity.id
_entity.type
_entity.pdbx_description
1 polymer ?
#
loop_
_entity_poly.entity_id
_entity_poly.type
_entity_poly.pdbx_seq_one_letter_code
_entity_poly.pdbx_strand_id
1 'polypeptide(L)'
;MSRDLLIEIGLEEVPARYLPDAIAQFKEKMIRFLENARISHGVVKSFTTPRRLALLISEVAEKQEDLLEEIKGPAKKIAVDENGNWTKAALGFAKGKGGRVEDLFFKEIKGEEVLFLRREERGIETRTILPEVASVIRGLSFPKNMKWGREELRFVRPIRWLLFLYGNDVIPMELAGVKSNRFSYGHRFLGGKVEIQEPAEYEIKLRASSCIVDPEEREKMILEGLRELEEEHHWHIPLDRELLQEVVHLVEYPTPLYGSFNPSFLQI
;
A
#
# COMPACT_ATOMS: atom_id res chain seq x y z
N MET A 1 15.97 5.04 -12.86
CA MET A 1 15.13 3.96 -13.40
C MET A 1 14.06 3.65 -12.37
N SER A 2 12.86 3.30 -12.82
CA SER A 2 11.70 3.04 -11.97
C SER A 2 10.89 1.88 -12.54
N ARG A 3 10.08 1.26 -11.70
CA ARG A 3 9.16 0.18 -12.07
C ARG A 3 7.85 0.34 -11.30
N ASP A 4 6.78 -0.22 -11.84
CA ASP A 4 5.51 -0.23 -11.14
C ASP A 4 5.51 -1.28 -10.02
N LEU A 5 4.81 -0.97 -8.93
CA LEU A 5 4.64 -1.84 -7.77
C LEU A 5 3.16 -2.19 -7.64
N LEU A 6 2.84 -3.48 -7.60
CA LEU A 6 1.49 -3.97 -7.37
C LEU A 6 1.47 -4.81 -6.11
N ILE A 7 0.60 -4.47 -5.18
CA ILE A 7 0.32 -5.28 -3.99
C ILE A 7 -1.16 -5.51 -3.84
N GLU A 8 -1.56 -6.75 -3.58
CA GLU A 8 -2.92 -7.16 -3.30
C GLU A 8 -2.97 -8.04 -2.04
N ILE A 9 -3.89 -7.71 -1.15
CA ILE A 9 -4.26 -8.53 0.00
C ILE A 9 -5.60 -9.17 -0.30
N GLY A 10 -5.57 -10.48 -0.58
CA GLY A 10 -6.76 -11.29 -0.76
C GLY A 10 -7.32 -11.77 0.57
N LEU A 11 -8.62 -11.58 0.79
CA LEU A 11 -9.31 -11.80 2.06
C LEU A 11 -10.57 -12.64 1.87
N GLU A 12 -11.10 -13.18 2.96
CA GLU A 12 -12.54 -13.48 3.01
C GLU A 12 -13.38 -12.21 3.01
N GLU A 13 -14.70 -12.34 2.81
CA GLU A 13 -15.62 -11.21 2.72
C GLU A 13 -15.55 -10.28 3.94
N VAL A 14 -15.06 -9.08 3.68
CA VAL A 14 -14.98 -7.95 4.59
C VAL A 14 -16.30 -7.19 4.55
N PRO A 15 -16.84 -6.74 5.71
CA PRO A 15 -18.01 -5.88 5.72
C PRO A 15 -17.80 -4.63 4.85
N ALA A 16 -18.75 -4.35 3.95
CA ALA A 16 -18.66 -3.27 2.96
C ALA A 16 -18.26 -1.92 3.56
N ARG A 17 -18.90 -1.54 4.68
CA ARG A 17 -18.62 -0.31 5.43
C ARG A 17 -17.18 -0.14 5.93
N TYR A 18 -16.36 -1.20 5.95
CA TYR A 18 -14.96 -1.11 6.39
C TYR A 18 -14.00 -0.87 5.22
N LEU A 19 -14.41 -1.16 3.99
CA LEU A 19 -13.52 -1.14 2.83
C LEU A 19 -13.01 0.26 2.44
N PRO A 20 -13.83 1.33 2.45
CA PRO A 20 -13.35 2.69 2.14
C PRO A 20 -12.21 3.12 3.05
N ASP A 21 -12.42 3.03 4.37
CA ASP A 21 -11.40 3.41 5.36
C ASP A 21 -10.17 2.50 5.28
N ALA A 22 -10.36 1.20 5.04
CA ALA A 22 -9.27 0.24 4.94
C ALA A 22 -8.35 0.52 3.74
N ILE A 23 -8.92 0.79 2.55
CA ILE A 23 -8.10 1.06 1.37
C ILE A 23 -7.42 2.43 1.45
N ALA A 24 -8.10 3.43 2.01
CA ALA A 24 -7.52 4.75 2.26
C ALA A 24 -6.33 4.68 3.24
N GLN A 25 -6.50 3.96 4.35
CA GLN A 25 -5.45 3.73 5.33
C GLN A 25 -4.28 2.94 4.74
N PHE A 26 -4.55 1.92 3.92
CA PHE A 26 -3.51 1.15 3.26
C PHE A 26 -2.70 2.02 2.30
N LYS A 27 -3.37 2.82 1.47
CA LYS A 27 -2.73 3.81 0.59
C LYS A 27 -1.84 4.77 1.38
N GLU A 28 -2.36 5.38 2.44
CA GLU A 28 -1.63 6.35 3.25
C GLU A 28 -0.38 5.73 3.90
N LYS A 29 -0.51 4.56 4.53
CA LYS A 29 0.62 3.89 5.18
C LYS A 29 1.67 3.42 4.18
N MET A 30 1.25 3.02 2.98
CA MET A 30 2.15 2.61 1.91
C MET A 30 2.96 3.80 1.37
N ILE A 31 2.32 4.96 1.19
CA ILE A 31 3.01 6.21 0.82
C ILE A 31 4.04 6.57 1.90
N ARG A 32 3.62 6.62 3.17
CA ARG A 32 4.53 6.92 4.28
C ARG A 32 5.70 5.92 4.38
N PHE A 33 5.46 4.65 4.07
CA PHE A 33 6.50 3.64 4.04
C PHE A 33 7.56 3.94 2.97
N LEU A 34 7.14 4.25 1.74
CA LEU A 34 8.06 4.62 0.66
C LEU A 34 8.80 5.93 0.95
N GLU A 35 8.11 6.93 1.51
CA GLU A 35 8.70 8.21 1.94
C GLU A 35 9.78 8.02 3.02
N ASN A 36 9.48 7.27 4.07
CA ASN A 36 10.44 6.97 5.14
C ASN A 36 11.63 6.16 4.61
N ALA A 37 11.39 5.29 3.63
CA ALA A 37 12.42 4.58 2.92
C ALA A 37 13.14 5.44 1.88
N ARG A 38 12.78 6.71 1.68
CA ARG A 38 13.38 7.61 0.68
C ARG A 38 13.37 7.01 -0.73
N ILE A 39 12.25 6.36 -1.06
CA ILE A 39 11.98 5.76 -2.37
C ILE A 39 10.92 6.63 -3.03
N SER A 40 11.30 7.30 -4.11
CA SER A 40 10.35 8.09 -4.91
C SER A 40 9.38 7.17 -5.65
N HIS A 41 8.16 7.67 -5.84
CA HIS A 41 7.09 6.97 -6.53
C HIS A 41 6.18 7.96 -7.27
N GLY A 42 5.47 7.45 -8.28
CA GLY A 42 4.44 8.17 -9.01
C GLY A 42 3.06 8.01 -8.36
N VAL A 43 2.05 7.87 -9.20
CA VAL A 43 0.64 7.81 -8.80
C VAL A 43 0.34 6.51 -8.07
N VAL A 44 -0.43 6.60 -6.97
CA VAL A 44 -0.92 5.45 -6.22
C VAL A 44 -2.41 5.27 -6.51
N LYS A 45 -2.75 4.27 -7.33
CA LYS A 45 -4.12 3.86 -7.62
C LYS A 45 -4.56 2.77 -6.63
N SER A 46 -5.78 2.92 -6.13
CA SER A 46 -6.37 2.04 -5.13
C SER A 46 -7.48 1.20 -5.72
N PHE A 47 -7.53 -0.07 -5.32
CA PHE A 47 -8.57 -1.01 -5.71
C PHE A 47 -9.12 -1.70 -4.48
N THR A 48 -10.42 -1.99 -4.49
CA THR A 48 -11.07 -2.62 -3.35
C THR A 48 -12.26 -3.43 -3.80
N THR A 49 -12.52 -4.56 -3.16
CA THR A 49 -13.74 -5.36 -3.33
C THR A 49 -14.05 -6.05 -1.99
N PRO A 50 -15.20 -6.72 -1.81
CA PRO A 50 -15.47 -7.52 -0.61
C PRO A 50 -14.31 -8.40 -0.14
N ARG A 51 -13.49 -8.89 -1.07
CA ARG A 51 -12.42 -9.87 -0.80
C ARG A 51 -11.02 -9.36 -1.10
N ARG A 52 -10.83 -8.07 -1.38
CA ARG A 52 -9.48 -7.56 -1.73
C ARG A 52 -9.25 -6.11 -1.36
N LEU A 53 -8.02 -5.82 -0.99
CA LEU A 53 -7.44 -4.47 -0.91
C LEU A 53 -6.18 -4.47 -1.78
N ALA A 54 -6.08 -3.59 -2.77
CA ALA A 54 -4.94 -3.58 -3.68
C ALA A 54 -4.46 -2.16 -3.99
N LEU A 55 -3.16 -2.00 -4.19
CA LEU A 55 -2.53 -0.76 -4.62
C LEU A 55 -1.66 -1.04 -5.84
N LEU A 56 -1.82 -0.21 -6.87
CA LEU A 56 -0.90 -0.11 -8.00
C LEU A 56 -0.20 1.24 -7.91
N ILE A 57 1.12 1.23 -7.80
CA ILE A 57 1.94 2.42 -7.59
C ILE A 57 2.87 2.53 -8.79
N SER A 58 2.72 3.60 -9.56
CA SER A 58 3.54 3.82 -10.75
C SER A 58 4.93 4.31 -10.36
N GLU A 59 5.91 4.07 -11.24
CA GLU A 59 7.22 4.74 -11.20
C GLU A 59 7.96 4.66 -9.85
N VAL A 60 7.86 3.55 -9.13
CA VAL A 60 8.62 3.32 -7.89
C VAL A 60 10.11 3.16 -8.24
N ALA A 61 10.95 4.02 -7.69
CA ALA A 61 12.39 4.03 -7.96
C ALA A 61 13.06 2.69 -7.62
N GLU A 62 14.01 2.25 -8.44
CA GLU A 62 14.75 0.99 -8.23
C GLU A 62 15.73 1.02 -7.06
N LYS A 63 16.07 2.21 -6.58
CA LYS A 63 17.03 2.42 -5.50
C LYS A 63 16.53 3.54 -4.60
N GLN A 64 16.69 3.35 -3.30
CA GLN A 64 16.59 4.42 -2.31
C GLN A 64 17.57 5.55 -2.63
N GLU A 65 17.18 6.80 -2.38
CA GLU A 65 18.08 7.94 -2.55
C GLU A 65 19.27 7.86 -1.57
N ASP A 66 20.45 8.33 -1.99
CA ASP A 66 21.59 8.41 -1.08
C ASP A 66 21.33 9.52 -0.03
N LEU A 67 21.63 9.27 1.25
CA LEU A 67 21.55 10.30 2.29
C LEU A 67 22.90 10.99 2.39
N LEU A 68 22.93 12.31 2.17
CA LEU A 68 24.06 13.14 2.51
C LEU A 68 23.65 14.08 3.64
N GLU A 69 24.18 13.84 4.83
CA GLU A 69 23.87 14.64 6.02
C GLU A 69 25.15 15.27 6.58
N GLU A 70 25.10 16.58 6.87
CA GLU A 70 26.14 17.28 7.62
C GLU A 70 25.68 17.43 9.08
N ILE A 71 26.24 16.62 9.99
CA ILE A 71 25.87 16.64 11.41
C ILE A 71 26.78 17.61 12.15
N LYS A 72 26.18 18.63 12.77
CA LYS A 72 26.90 19.62 13.58
C LYS A 72 27.45 18.98 14.86
N GLY A 73 28.72 19.20 15.10
CA GLY A 73 29.48 18.75 16.27
C GLY A 73 29.96 19.90 17.16
N PRO A 74 30.93 19.63 18.05
CA PRO A 74 31.50 20.62 18.94
C PRO A 74 32.31 21.70 18.21
N ALA A 75 32.52 22.86 18.85
CA ALA A 75 33.39 23.91 18.33
C ALA A 75 34.84 23.42 18.15
N LYS A 76 35.60 24.00 17.21
CA LYS A 76 36.98 23.60 16.90
C LYS A 76 37.90 23.57 18.13
N LYS A 77 37.73 24.53 19.05
CA LYS A 77 38.46 24.61 20.33
C LYS A 77 38.29 23.39 21.24
N ILE A 78 37.20 22.64 21.06
CA ILE A 78 36.89 21.41 21.81
C ILE A 78 37.24 20.17 20.98
N ALA A 79 37.18 20.28 19.65
CA ALA A 79 37.40 19.19 18.71
C ALA A 79 38.89 18.89 18.45
N VAL A 80 39.78 19.89 18.59
CA VAL A 80 41.20 19.79 18.28
C VAL A 80 42.03 20.18 19.50
N ASP A 81 43.11 19.45 19.77
CA ASP A 81 44.06 19.75 20.85
C ASP A 81 45.15 20.75 20.42
N GLU A 82 46.01 21.14 21.36
CA GLU A 82 47.11 22.10 21.13
C GLU A 82 48.13 21.62 20.07
N ASN A 83 48.16 20.32 19.78
CA ASN A 83 49.07 19.71 18.80
C ASN A 83 48.41 19.50 17.42
N GLY A 84 47.15 19.93 17.24
CA GLY A 84 46.42 19.76 15.99
C GLY A 84 45.76 18.39 15.81
N ASN A 85 45.72 17.55 16.85
CA ASN A 85 45.08 16.23 16.78
C ASN A 85 43.62 16.27 17.22
N TRP A 86 42.83 15.30 16.74
CA TRP A 86 41.44 15.12 17.17
C TRP A 86 41.34 14.75 18.64
N THR A 87 40.52 15.48 19.40
CA THR A 87 40.28 15.18 20.81
C THR A 87 39.37 13.96 20.98
N LYS A 88 39.32 13.41 22.19
CA LYS A 88 38.34 12.37 22.56
C LYS A 88 36.90 12.79 22.30
N ALA A 89 36.59 14.09 22.39
CA ALA A 89 35.26 14.61 22.10
C ALA A 89 34.94 14.51 20.60
N ALA A 90 35.88 14.85 19.71
CA ALA A 90 35.71 14.69 18.26
C ALA A 90 35.61 13.21 17.84
N LEU A 91 36.47 12.35 18.39
CA LEU A 91 36.44 10.90 18.11
C LEU A 91 35.15 10.25 18.62
N GLY A 92 34.71 10.62 19.83
CA GLY A 92 33.46 10.16 20.41
C GLY A 92 32.24 10.67 19.65
N PHE A 93 32.30 11.90 19.12
CA PHE A 93 31.26 12.46 18.26
C PHE A 93 31.14 11.68 16.95
N ALA A 94 32.24 11.46 16.22
CA ALA A 94 32.23 10.68 14.98
C ALA A 94 31.67 9.26 15.21
N LYS A 95 32.18 8.56 16.23
CA LYS A 95 31.72 7.21 16.59
C LYS A 95 30.25 7.19 17.01
N GLY A 96 29.82 8.14 17.83
CA GLY A 96 28.44 8.24 18.33
C GLY A 96 27.43 8.58 17.23
N LYS A 97 27.89 9.17 16.12
CA LYS A 97 27.07 9.45 14.93
C LYS A 97 27.28 8.46 13.79
N GLY A 98 28.03 7.39 14.03
CA GLY A 98 28.25 6.29 13.09
C GLY A 98 29.11 6.66 11.87
N GLY A 99 29.93 7.72 11.97
CA GLY A 99 30.85 8.13 10.91
C GLY A 99 32.31 7.85 11.25
N ARG A 100 33.19 7.99 10.25
CA ARG A 100 34.64 7.84 10.44
C ARG A 100 35.27 9.19 10.71
N VAL A 101 36.46 9.16 11.30
CA VAL A 101 37.25 10.37 11.57
C VAL A 101 37.63 11.08 10.27
N GLU A 102 37.83 10.32 9.18
CA GLU A 102 38.11 10.87 7.84
C GLU A 102 36.96 11.72 7.27
N ASP A 103 35.74 11.50 7.75
CA ASP A 103 34.54 12.19 7.27
C ASP A 103 34.26 13.49 8.07
N LEU A 104 35.15 13.85 9.00
CA LEU A 104 35.09 15.08 9.79
C LEU A 104 35.68 16.28 9.03
N PHE A 105 35.02 17.43 9.11
CA PHE A 105 35.49 18.68 8.52
C PHE A 105 35.05 19.89 9.36
N PHE A 106 35.70 21.03 9.16
CA PHE A 106 35.31 22.29 9.82
C PHE A 106 34.50 23.17 8.87
N LYS A 107 33.47 23.83 9.42
CA LYS A 107 32.68 24.85 8.73
C LYS A 107 32.59 26.08 9.60
N GLU A 108 32.79 27.25 9.00
CA GLU A 108 32.61 28.52 9.72
C GLU A 108 31.11 28.85 9.81
N ILE A 109 30.64 29.09 11.04
CA ILE A 109 29.27 29.51 11.30
C ILE A 109 29.33 30.74 12.20
N LYS A 110 28.88 31.88 11.67
CA LYS A 110 28.85 33.17 12.40
C LYS A 110 30.21 33.57 12.99
N GLY A 111 31.31 33.32 12.26
CA GLY A 111 32.67 33.68 12.69
C GLY A 111 33.37 32.63 13.58
N GLU A 112 32.74 31.49 13.85
CA GLU A 112 33.36 30.39 14.61
C GLU A 112 33.49 29.12 13.77
N GLU A 113 34.67 28.48 13.81
CA GLU A 113 34.86 27.16 13.20
C GLU A 113 34.23 26.06 14.07
N VAL A 114 33.30 25.32 13.49
CA VAL A 114 32.57 24.22 14.15
C VAL A 114 32.83 22.92 13.42
N LEU A 115 33.02 21.83 14.17
CA LEU A 115 33.18 20.50 13.61
C LEU A 115 31.87 20.03 12.98
N PHE A 116 31.94 19.43 11.81
CA PHE A 116 30.86 18.72 11.16
C PHE A 116 31.32 17.31 10.81
N LEU A 117 30.37 16.38 10.82
CA LEU A 117 30.55 15.05 10.25
C LEU A 117 29.72 14.97 8.98
N ARG A 118 30.35 14.62 7.85
CA ARG A 118 29.64 14.28 6.63
C ARG A 118 29.28 12.80 6.67
N ARG A 119 28.00 12.48 6.79
CA ARG A 119 27.51 11.10 6.74
C ARG A 119 26.92 10.85 5.37
N GLU A 120 27.49 9.89 4.65
CA GLU A 120 26.96 9.38 3.39
C GLU A 120 26.37 7.99 3.64
N GLU A 121 25.06 7.87 3.49
CA GLU A 121 24.36 6.58 3.49
C GLU A 121 23.98 6.25 2.07
N ARG A 122 24.71 5.32 1.45
CA ARG A 122 24.36 4.84 0.12
C ARG A 122 23.02 4.12 0.19
N GLY A 123 22.09 4.54 -0.65
CA GLY A 123 20.81 3.88 -0.79
C GLY A 123 20.99 2.42 -1.22
N ILE A 124 20.04 1.59 -0.82
CA ILE A 124 19.98 0.19 -1.21
C ILE A 124 18.90 -0.03 -2.29
N GLU A 125 18.93 -1.18 -2.94
CA GLU A 125 17.92 -1.54 -3.94
C GLU A 125 16.53 -1.60 -3.30
N THR A 126 15.54 -0.98 -3.92
CA THR A 126 14.16 -0.94 -3.41
C THR A 126 13.62 -2.35 -3.16
N ARG A 127 13.98 -3.31 -4.02
CA ARG A 127 13.60 -4.73 -3.88
C ARG A 127 13.94 -5.33 -2.52
N THR A 128 15.02 -4.89 -1.86
CA THR A 128 15.41 -5.42 -0.55
C THR A 128 14.60 -4.83 0.60
N ILE A 129 14.04 -3.63 0.40
CA ILE A 129 13.21 -2.90 1.37
C ILE A 129 11.75 -3.37 1.30
N LEU A 130 11.23 -3.64 0.09
CA LEU A 130 9.82 -3.97 -0.14
C LEU A 130 9.23 -5.12 0.72
N PRO A 131 9.98 -6.18 1.13
CA PRO A 131 9.44 -7.18 2.07
C PRO A 131 8.95 -6.59 3.40
N GLU A 132 9.45 -5.43 3.81
CA GLU A 132 9.03 -4.73 5.03
C GLU A 132 7.61 -4.15 4.94
N VAL A 133 7.00 -4.11 3.74
CA VAL A 133 5.57 -3.77 3.56
C VAL A 133 4.66 -4.70 4.38
N ALA A 134 5.12 -5.88 4.78
CA ALA A 134 4.39 -6.71 5.74
C ALA A 134 4.05 -5.94 7.05
N SER A 135 4.90 -5.00 7.48
CA SER A 135 4.62 -4.12 8.63
C SER A 135 3.49 -3.14 8.37
N VAL A 136 3.39 -2.61 7.15
CA VAL A 136 2.30 -1.73 6.69
C VAL A 136 0.97 -2.46 6.80
N ILE A 137 0.91 -3.71 6.30
CA ILE A 137 -0.30 -4.54 6.35
C ILE A 137 -0.68 -4.87 7.79
N ARG A 138 0.28 -5.29 8.63
CA ARG A 138 0.04 -5.55 10.06
C ARG A 138 -0.44 -4.31 10.82
N GLY A 139 -0.03 -3.13 10.35
CA GLY A 139 -0.41 -1.84 10.91
C GLY A 139 -1.83 -1.39 10.52
N LEU A 140 -2.58 -2.16 9.72
CA LEU A 140 -3.96 -1.84 9.37
C LEU A 140 -4.90 -2.03 10.57
N SER A 141 -5.69 -1.01 10.86
CA SER A 141 -6.66 -0.98 11.93
C SER A 141 -8.07 -1.04 11.37
N PHE A 142 -8.91 -1.88 11.98
CA PHE A 142 -10.32 -2.07 11.63
C PHE A 142 -11.18 -1.97 12.89
N PRO A 143 -12.47 -1.59 12.77
CA PRO A 143 -13.37 -1.47 13.93
C PRO A 143 -13.51 -2.77 14.72
N LYS A 144 -13.37 -3.92 14.06
CA LYS A 144 -13.37 -5.23 14.69
C LYS A 144 -12.31 -6.12 14.06
N ASN A 145 -11.30 -6.44 14.86
CA ASN A 145 -10.25 -7.39 14.50
C ASN A 145 -10.53 -8.76 15.09
N MET A 146 -10.23 -9.80 14.32
CA MET A 146 -10.40 -11.20 14.74
C MET A 146 -9.04 -11.89 14.75
N LYS A 147 -8.86 -12.82 15.70
CA LYS A 147 -7.73 -13.76 15.71
C LYS A 147 -8.17 -15.02 14.98
N TRP A 148 -7.42 -15.45 13.97
CA TRP A 148 -7.77 -16.60 13.15
C TRP A 148 -6.79 -17.74 13.36
N GLY A 149 -7.30 -18.92 13.73
CA GLY A 149 -6.48 -20.11 13.96
C GLY A 149 -5.46 -19.93 15.10
N ARG A 150 -4.24 -20.43 14.87
CA ARG A 150 -3.11 -20.34 15.83
C ARG A 150 -2.28 -19.07 15.68
N GLU A 151 -2.63 -18.21 14.73
CA GLU A 151 -1.79 -17.08 14.37
C GLU A 151 -1.95 -15.91 15.33
N GLU A 152 -0.86 -15.18 15.55
CA GLU A 152 -0.87 -13.98 16.39
C GLU A 152 -1.47 -12.77 15.67
N LEU A 153 -1.52 -12.80 14.33
CA LEU A 153 -2.05 -11.69 13.54
C LEU A 153 -3.55 -11.52 13.81
N ARG A 154 -3.91 -10.33 14.29
CA ARG A 154 -5.29 -9.88 14.37
C ARG A 154 -5.62 -9.06 13.13
N PHE A 155 -6.59 -9.52 12.35
CA PHE A 155 -6.96 -8.88 11.09
C PHE A 155 -8.48 -8.94 10.90
N VAL A 156 -9.03 -8.12 10.00
CA VAL A 156 -10.49 -8.06 9.78
C VAL A 156 -11.07 -9.41 9.35
N ARG A 157 -10.33 -10.14 8.51
CA ARG A 157 -10.67 -11.45 7.94
C ARG A 157 -9.39 -12.25 7.64
N PRO A 158 -9.47 -13.59 7.47
CA PRO A 158 -8.30 -14.37 7.07
C PRO A 158 -7.74 -13.91 5.72
N ILE A 159 -6.42 -13.85 5.62
CA ILE A 159 -5.71 -13.64 4.35
C ILE A 159 -5.72 -14.96 3.59
N ARG A 160 -6.07 -14.92 2.30
CA ARG A 160 -6.20 -16.09 1.42
C ARG A 160 -5.15 -16.13 0.32
N TRP A 161 -4.75 -14.96 -0.18
CA TRP A 161 -3.63 -14.84 -1.12
C TRP A 161 -2.96 -13.48 -0.94
N LEU A 162 -1.71 -13.40 -1.40
CA LEU A 162 -0.94 -12.19 -1.48
C LEU A 162 -0.36 -12.12 -2.89
N LEU A 163 -0.70 -11.08 -3.64
CA LEU A 163 -0.02 -10.77 -4.88
C LEU A 163 0.96 -9.63 -4.57
N PHE A 164 2.24 -9.79 -4.90
CA PHE A 164 3.22 -8.73 -4.68
C PHE A 164 4.29 -8.71 -5.77
N LEU A 165 4.18 -7.74 -6.69
CA LEU A 165 5.03 -7.60 -7.87
C LEU A 165 5.74 -6.24 -7.87
N TYR A 166 7.02 -6.24 -8.22
CA TYR A 166 7.80 -5.03 -8.52
C TYR A 166 8.39 -5.15 -9.93
N GLY A 167 7.80 -4.43 -10.89
CA GLY A 167 7.87 -4.84 -12.29
C GLY A 167 7.36 -6.27 -12.43
N ASN A 168 8.14 -7.14 -13.08
CA ASN A 168 7.72 -8.52 -13.36
C ASN A 168 8.17 -9.54 -12.29
N ASP A 169 8.88 -9.03 -11.27
CA ASP A 169 9.48 -9.82 -10.20
C ASP A 169 8.53 -9.94 -9.02
N VAL A 170 8.34 -11.17 -8.52
CA VAL A 170 7.65 -11.40 -7.26
C VAL A 170 8.55 -10.97 -6.10
N ILE A 171 8.05 -10.11 -5.23
CA ILE A 171 8.72 -9.74 -3.99
C ILE A 171 8.38 -10.77 -2.91
N PRO A 172 9.37 -11.51 -2.37
CA PRO A 172 9.11 -12.49 -1.32
C PRO A 172 8.63 -11.83 -0.03
N MET A 173 7.46 -12.25 0.43
CA MET A 173 6.83 -11.80 1.67
C MET A 173 5.94 -12.92 2.19
N GLU A 174 5.86 -13.07 3.50
CA GLU A 174 4.92 -14.00 4.13
C GLU A 174 4.15 -13.28 5.23
N LEU A 175 2.83 -13.42 5.21
CA LEU A 175 1.94 -12.88 6.21
C LEU A 175 0.82 -13.87 6.47
N ALA A 176 0.56 -14.17 7.74
CA ALA A 176 -0.48 -15.12 8.13
C ALA A 176 -0.37 -16.50 7.44
N GLY A 177 0.86 -17.01 7.33
CA GLY A 177 1.16 -18.28 6.65
C GLY A 177 0.94 -18.27 5.13
N VAL A 178 0.57 -17.12 4.56
CA VAL A 178 0.37 -16.93 3.12
C VAL A 178 1.61 -16.27 2.54
N LYS A 179 2.20 -16.90 1.52
CA LYS A 179 3.33 -16.36 0.77
C LYS A 179 2.86 -15.52 -0.41
N SER A 180 3.56 -14.42 -0.66
CA SER A 180 3.36 -13.62 -1.86
C SER A 180 3.66 -14.42 -3.13
N ASN A 181 2.90 -14.14 -4.17
CA ASN A 181 3.07 -14.70 -5.50
C ASN A 181 2.55 -13.72 -6.57
N ARG A 182 2.34 -14.21 -7.79
CA ARG A 182 1.83 -13.45 -8.94
C ARG A 182 0.35 -13.72 -9.26
N PHE A 183 -0.35 -14.42 -8.38
CA PHE A 183 -1.71 -14.89 -8.61
C PHE A 183 -2.73 -14.08 -7.83
N SER A 184 -3.75 -13.64 -8.54
CA SER A 184 -4.99 -13.09 -8.01
C SER A 184 -6.15 -14.04 -8.29
N TYR A 185 -7.37 -13.64 -7.93
CA TYR A 185 -8.58 -14.41 -8.15
C TYR A 185 -9.70 -13.49 -8.63
N GLY A 186 -10.40 -13.92 -9.67
CA GLY A 186 -11.62 -13.25 -10.15
C GLY A 186 -12.81 -13.48 -9.25
N HIS A 187 -14.03 -13.33 -9.80
CA HIS A 187 -15.27 -13.55 -9.06
C HIS A 187 -15.30 -14.95 -8.41
N ARG A 188 -15.82 -15.06 -7.19
CA ARG A 188 -15.85 -16.34 -6.45
C ARG A 188 -16.52 -17.48 -7.23
N PHE A 189 -17.57 -17.17 -7.99
CA PHE A 189 -18.38 -18.16 -8.71
C PHE A 189 -18.21 -18.13 -10.23
N LEU A 190 -17.86 -16.97 -10.80
CA LEU A 190 -17.82 -16.75 -12.25
C LEU A 190 -16.39 -16.77 -12.79
N GLY A 191 -15.42 -16.52 -11.91
CA GLY A 191 -14.01 -16.42 -12.24
C GLY A 191 -13.19 -17.58 -11.71
N GLY A 192 -11.88 -17.42 -11.79
CA GLY A 192 -10.93 -18.39 -11.28
C GLY A 192 -9.63 -17.75 -10.83
N LYS A 193 -8.59 -18.57 -10.72
CA LYS A 193 -7.23 -18.12 -10.46
C LYS A 193 -6.71 -17.36 -11.69
N VAL A 194 -6.15 -16.18 -11.47
CA VAL A 194 -5.65 -15.28 -12.52
C VAL A 194 -4.17 -15.04 -12.29
N GLU A 195 -3.35 -15.21 -13.33
CA GLU A 195 -1.91 -14.93 -13.27
C GLU A 195 -1.59 -13.54 -13.85
N ILE A 196 -0.97 -12.70 -13.03
CA ILE A 196 -0.55 -11.35 -13.39
C ILE A 196 0.95 -11.38 -13.67
N GLN A 197 1.36 -11.07 -14.91
CA GLN A 197 2.79 -11.10 -15.26
C GLN A 197 3.47 -9.79 -14.89
N GLU A 198 2.75 -8.69 -15.09
CA GLU A 198 3.19 -7.34 -14.81
C GLU A 198 2.05 -6.49 -14.19
N PRO A 199 2.37 -5.48 -13.36
CA PRO A 199 1.40 -4.64 -12.68
C PRO A 199 0.31 -4.04 -13.59
N ALA A 200 0.66 -3.65 -14.81
CA ALA A 200 -0.26 -3.00 -15.76
C ALA A 200 -1.41 -3.90 -16.23
N GLU A 201 -1.26 -5.22 -16.17
CA GLU A 201 -2.29 -6.17 -16.61
C GLU A 201 -3.41 -6.38 -15.57
N TYR A 202 -3.21 -5.90 -14.34
CA TYR A 202 -4.03 -6.25 -13.17
C TYR A 202 -5.53 -6.09 -13.40
N GLU A 203 -5.96 -4.90 -13.80
CA GLU A 203 -7.38 -4.58 -13.99
C GLU A 203 -7.99 -5.36 -15.16
N ILE A 204 -7.27 -5.43 -16.29
CA ILE A 204 -7.76 -6.07 -17.52
C ILE A 204 -7.95 -7.57 -17.30
N LYS A 205 -6.98 -8.24 -16.67
CA LYS A 205 -7.06 -9.67 -16.40
C LYS A 205 -8.12 -10.02 -15.37
N LEU A 206 -8.30 -9.19 -14.34
CA LEU A 206 -9.36 -9.42 -13.36
C LEU A 206 -10.75 -9.16 -13.94
N ARG A 207 -10.91 -8.13 -14.79
CA ARG A 207 -12.15 -7.91 -15.55
C ARG A 207 -12.49 -9.14 -16.39
N ALA A 208 -11.52 -9.68 -17.13
CA ALA A 208 -11.72 -10.88 -17.95
C ALA A 208 -12.14 -12.11 -17.12
N SER A 209 -11.85 -12.13 -15.82
CA SER A 209 -12.30 -13.14 -14.86
C SER A 209 -13.50 -12.66 -14.01
N SER A 210 -14.35 -11.80 -14.59
CA SER A 210 -15.58 -11.27 -13.99
C SER A 210 -15.35 -10.52 -12.67
N CYS A 211 -14.26 -9.78 -12.53
CA CYS A 211 -14.04 -8.96 -11.35
C CYS A 211 -13.66 -7.53 -11.72
N ILE A 212 -14.54 -6.59 -11.38
CA ILE A 212 -14.31 -5.16 -11.51
C ILE A 212 -13.73 -4.67 -10.18
N VAL A 213 -12.44 -4.40 -10.17
CA VAL A 213 -11.68 -4.07 -8.95
C VAL A 213 -11.76 -2.59 -8.57
N ASP A 214 -12.12 -1.74 -9.53
CA ASP A 214 -12.27 -0.31 -9.34
C ASP A 214 -13.68 0.00 -8.78
N PRO A 215 -13.80 0.58 -7.58
CA PRO A 215 -15.10 0.97 -7.02
C PRO A 215 -15.81 2.04 -7.86
N GLU A 216 -15.10 3.00 -8.45
CA GLU A 216 -15.74 4.06 -9.25
C GLU A 216 -16.34 3.48 -10.53
N GLU A 217 -15.66 2.50 -11.11
CA GLU A 217 -16.19 1.80 -12.27
C GLU A 217 -17.41 0.96 -11.92
N ARG A 218 -17.38 0.23 -10.79
CA ARG A 218 -18.56 -0.52 -10.33
C ARG A 218 -19.75 0.40 -10.07
N GLU A 219 -19.53 1.57 -9.48
CA GLU A 219 -20.60 2.55 -9.27
C GLU A 219 -21.22 2.97 -10.61
N LYS A 220 -20.41 3.27 -11.63
CA LYS A 220 -20.90 3.60 -12.98
C LYS A 220 -21.70 2.47 -13.59
N MET A 221 -21.20 1.23 -13.52
CA MET A 221 -21.91 0.06 -14.05
C MET A 221 -23.27 -0.17 -13.37
N ILE A 222 -23.35 0.07 -12.05
CA ILE A 222 -24.62 -0.03 -11.32
C ILE A 222 -25.58 1.04 -11.83
N LEU A 223 -25.15 2.30 -11.88
CA LEU A 223 -25.99 3.42 -12.30
C LEU A 223 -26.47 3.27 -13.76
N GLU A 224 -25.60 2.82 -14.66
CA GLU A 224 -25.93 2.57 -16.06
C GLU A 224 -26.97 1.47 -16.19
N GLY A 225 -26.78 0.33 -15.51
CA GLY A 225 -27.76 -0.75 -15.58
C GLY A 225 -29.09 -0.44 -14.87
N LEU A 226 -29.10 0.42 -13.84
CA LEU A 226 -30.35 0.94 -13.27
C LEU A 226 -31.10 1.82 -14.28
N ARG A 227 -30.40 2.70 -14.99
CA ARG A 227 -30.99 3.55 -16.03
C ARG A 227 -31.57 2.70 -17.17
N GLU A 228 -30.88 1.65 -17.60
CA GLU A 228 -31.39 0.71 -18.62
C GLU A 228 -32.72 0.07 -18.19
N LEU A 229 -32.84 -0.34 -16.92
CA LEU A 229 -34.09 -0.89 -16.38
C LEU A 229 -35.22 0.14 -16.29
N GLU A 230 -34.90 1.40 -15.93
CA GLU A 230 -35.89 2.49 -15.93
C GLU A 230 -36.44 2.74 -17.34
N GLU A 231 -35.57 2.74 -18.35
CA GLU A 231 -35.94 2.93 -19.76
C GLU A 231 -36.76 1.74 -20.30
N GLU A 232 -36.35 0.51 -20.01
CA GLU A 232 -37.00 -0.72 -20.50
C GLU A 232 -38.41 -0.90 -19.91
N HIS A 233 -38.58 -0.64 -18.62
CA HIS A 233 -39.81 -0.95 -17.90
C HIS A 233 -40.66 0.27 -17.54
N HIS A 234 -40.19 1.48 -17.91
CA HIS A 234 -40.83 2.74 -17.53
C HIS A 234 -40.99 2.89 -16.01
N TRP A 235 -39.98 2.46 -15.26
CA TRP A 235 -39.94 2.56 -13.80
C TRP A 235 -39.28 3.86 -13.35
N HIS A 236 -39.55 4.22 -12.10
CA HIS A 236 -38.74 5.19 -11.37
C HIS A 236 -38.05 4.45 -10.22
N ILE A 237 -36.73 4.32 -10.31
CA ILE A 237 -35.92 3.64 -9.29
C ILE A 237 -35.34 4.72 -8.37
N PRO A 238 -35.82 4.85 -7.12
CA PRO A 238 -35.30 5.85 -6.20
C PRO A 238 -33.83 5.55 -5.88
N LEU A 239 -32.95 6.53 -6.12
CA LEU A 239 -31.52 6.40 -5.84
C LEU A 239 -31.20 6.79 -4.40
N ASP A 240 -30.92 5.80 -3.57
CA ASP A 240 -30.31 5.99 -2.25
C ASP A 240 -28.78 5.92 -2.39
N ARG A 241 -28.11 7.04 -2.08
CA ARG A 241 -26.65 7.16 -2.20
C ARG A 241 -25.90 6.33 -1.16
N GLU A 242 -26.42 6.17 0.05
CA GLU A 242 -25.78 5.36 1.08
C GLU A 242 -25.84 3.89 0.69
N LEU A 243 -27.01 3.44 0.21
CA LEU A 243 -27.18 2.08 -0.30
C LEU A 243 -26.29 1.81 -1.52
N LEU A 244 -26.20 2.76 -2.47
CA LEU A 244 -25.33 2.62 -3.63
C LEU A 244 -23.88 2.38 -3.20
N GLN A 245 -23.37 3.19 -2.28
CA GLN A 245 -22.01 3.05 -1.76
C GLN A 245 -21.81 1.70 -1.06
N GLU A 246 -22.79 1.25 -0.27
CA GLU A 246 -22.74 -0.09 0.34
C GLU A 246 -22.68 -1.19 -0.73
N VAL A 247 -23.54 -1.12 -1.76
CA VAL A 247 -23.61 -2.11 -2.85
C VAL A 247 -22.31 -2.15 -3.65
N VAL A 248 -21.71 -1.00 -3.99
CA VAL A 248 -20.39 -0.92 -4.64
C VAL A 248 -19.36 -1.73 -3.88
N HIS A 249 -19.41 -1.72 -2.55
CA HIS A 249 -18.49 -2.45 -1.68
C HIS A 249 -18.93 -3.87 -1.33
N LEU A 250 -20.13 -4.32 -1.77
CA LEU A 250 -20.66 -5.68 -1.58
C LEU A 250 -20.48 -6.59 -2.79
N VAL A 251 -20.30 -6.05 -4.00
CA VAL A 251 -20.25 -6.85 -5.23
C VAL A 251 -18.92 -6.73 -5.96
N GLU A 252 -18.46 -7.80 -6.59
CA GLU A 252 -17.25 -7.80 -7.45
C GLU A 252 -17.58 -7.63 -8.93
N TYR A 253 -18.81 -7.95 -9.34
CA TYR A 253 -19.28 -7.85 -10.72
C TYR A 253 -20.74 -7.39 -10.69
N PRO A 254 -21.01 -6.07 -10.81
CA PRO A 254 -22.36 -5.56 -10.72
C PRO A 254 -23.24 -6.09 -11.85
N THR A 255 -24.43 -6.57 -11.50
CA THR A 255 -25.47 -6.96 -12.45
C THR A 255 -26.82 -6.64 -11.82
N PRO A 256 -27.49 -5.56 -12.25
CA PRO A 256 -28.84 -5.26 -11.79
C PRO A 256 -29.80 -6.39 -12.16
N LEU A 257 -30.66 -6.76 -11.21
CA LEU A 257 -31.67 -7.80 -11.37
C LEU A 257 -32.99 -7.27 -10.83
N TYR A 258 -34.08 -7.61 -11.50
CA TYR A 258 -35.43 -7.39 -10.99
C TYR A 258 -36.19 -8.72 -10.92
N GLY A 259 -37.23 -8.75 -10.09
CA GLY A 259 -38.06 -9.92 -9.92
C GLY A 259 -39.43 -9.55 -9.37
N SER A 260 -40.37 -10.49 -9.46
CA SER A 260 -41.68 -10.39 -8.84
C SER A 260 -41.82 -11.45 -7.76
N PHE A 261 -42.70 -11.19 -6.80
CA PHE A 261 -43.09 -12.18 -5.79
C PHE A 261 -44.62 -12.33 -5.82
N ASN A 262 -45.12 -13.45 -5.29
CA ASN A 262 -46.56 -13.72 -5.28
C ASN A 262 -47.29 -12.66 -4.42
N PRO A 263 -48.32 -11.97 -4.93
CA PRO A 263 -49.09 -10.99 -4.17
C PRO A 263 -49.66 -11.51 -2.85
N SER A 264 -49.86 -12.82 -2.70
CA SER A 264 -50.28 -13.43 -1.43
C SER A 264 -49.32 -13.15 -0.26
N PHE A 265 -48.03 -12.94 -0.54
CA PHE A 265 -47.03 -12.60 0.48
C PHE A 265 -47.13 -11.16 1.00
N LEU A 266 -47.95 -10.30 0.36
CA LEU A 266 -48.20 -8.92 0.83
C LEU A 266 -49.48 -8.79 1.65
N GLN A 267 -50.25 -9.87 1.82
CA GLN A 267 -51.42 -9.85 2.69
C GLN A 267 -50.96 -10.02 4.15
N ILE A 268 -50.93 -8.90 4.88
CA ILE A 268 -50.66 -8.82 6.33
C ILE A 268 -51.98 -8.66 7.07
#